data_AF-A0A0D2QHT1-F1
#
_entry.id   AF-A0A0D2QHT1-F1
#
_cell.length_a   1.000
_cell.length_b   1.000
_cell.length_c   1.000
_cell.angle_alpha   90.00
_cell.angle_beta   90.00
_cell.angle_gamma   90.00
#
_symmetry.space_group_name_H-M   'P 1'
#
loop_
_entity.id
_entity.type
_entity.pdbx_description
1 polymer ?
#
loop_
_entity_poly.entity_id
_entity_poly.type
_entity_poly.pdbx_seq_one_letter_code
_entity_poly.pdbx_strand_id
1 'polypeptide(L)'
;MPKVPSFSPVLKNLTYIYEENLNKETEFGGSNFGGYPTLKQRDDSYDIRESMSVHCGFVKGTKPDHETGFDIDNSDLLQMEQCHGVVVASAIFGAFDNMLQPKNISKYSEQTVCLYMFVDEETKSDLETEHGLSDGKKIGLWRIVVAHNLPYANGRRNGKIPKFLLHRLFPNARFSLWIDGKLQLLVDPYQILERLLWRKNATFAISRHYIRFDVFEEAEANKAARKYDNASIDFQVDFYKKEGLTPYSEAKLPITSDAPEVCAIIREHVPISNLFTCLWFKEIDRFTSRDQLSFSTVRDRVAAKTNWR
;
A
#
# COMPACT_ATOMS: atom_id res chain seq x y z
N MET A 1 7.20 -12.13 -18.50
CA MET A 1 6.15 -11.14 -18.21
C MET A 1 5.09 -11.21 -19.31
N PRO A 2 3.78 -11.21 -18.98
CA PRO A 2 2.71 -11.20 -19.98
C PRO A 2 2.81 -9.97 -20.90
N LYS A 3 2.40 -10.08 -22.17
CA LYS A 3 2.51 -8.96 -23.13
C LYS A 3 1.42 -7.90 -22.96
N VAL A 4 0.23 -8.30 -22.53
CA VAL A 4 -0.93 -7.43 -22.37
C VAL A 4 -1.32 -7.35 -20.89
N PRO A 5 -1.79 -6.18 -20.38
CA PRO A 5 -2.32 -6.06 -19.03
C PRO A 5 -3.49 -7.02 -18.78
N SER A 6 -3.65 -7.46 -17.53
CA SER A 6 -4.82 -8.24 -17.13
C SER A 6 -6.10 -7.42 -17.23
N PHE A 7 -7.23 -8.11 -17.41
CA PHE A 7 -8.55 -7.49 -17.45
C PHE A 7 -8.89 -6.81 -16.11
N SER A 8 -9.48 -5.61 -16.19
CA SER A 8 -10.00 -4.88 -15.04
C SER A 8 -11.53 -4.87 -15.11
N PRO A 9 -12.25 -5.58 -14.21
CA PRO A 9 -13.69 -5.67 -14.23
C PRO A 9 -14.33 -4.32 -13.88
N VAL A 10 -15.33 -3.93 -14.68
CA VAL A 10 -16.09 -2.68 -14.60
C VAL A 10 -15.23 -1.44 -14.87
N LEU A 11 -14.23 -1.18 -14.03
CA LEU A 11 -13.37 0.00 -14.09
C LEU A 11 -12.31 -0.10 -15.19
N LYS A 12 -12.31 0.86 -16.11
CA LYS A 12 -11.37 0.97 -17.24
C LYS A 12 -10.39 2.14 -17.07
N ASN A 13 -10.88 3.26 -16.53
CA ASN A 13 -10.07 4.47 -16.34
C ASN A 13 -10.13 4.94 -14.88
N LEU A 14 -8.96 5.07 -14.25
CA LEU A 14 -8.84 5.56 -12.89
C LEU A 14 -7.92 6.77 -12.87
N THR A 15 -8.46 7.89 -12.43
CA THR A 15 -7.73 9.14 -12.17
C THR A 15 -7.76 9.47 -10.68
N TYR A 16 -6.92 10.40 -10.26
CA TYR A 16 -6.77 10.76 -8.84
C TYR A 16 -7.16 12.22 -8.63
N ILE A 17 -7.82 12.48 -7.51
CA ILE A 17 -8.32 13.82 -7.19
C ILE A 17 -7.15 14.70 -6.72
N TYR A 18 -7.09 15.90 -7.32
CA TYR A 18 -6.27 17.02 -6.88
C TYR A 18 -7.19 18.09 -6.28
N GLU A 19 -6.86 18.56 -5.08
CA GLU A 19 -7.62 19.56 -4.33
C GLU A 19 -6.65 20.55 -3.67
N GLU A 20 -6.58 21.75 -4.22
CA GLU A 20 -5.79 22.85 -3.65
C GLU A 20 -6.36 23.32 -2.31
N ASN A 21 -7.69 23.46 -2.25
CA ASN A 21 -8.43 23.91 -1.06
C ASN A 21 -9.08 22.71 -0.37
N LEU A 22 -8.52 22.31 0.78
CA LEU A 22 -9.01 21.17 1.55
C LEU A 22 -10.15 21.56 2.48
N ASN A 23 -11.25 20.80 2.44
CA ASN A 23 -12.32 20.94 3.42
C ASN A 23 -12.00 20.10 4.67
N LYS A 24 -11.55 20.76 5.74
CA LYS A 24 -11.24 20.09 7.01
C LYS A 24 -12.48 19.81 7.87
N GLU A 25 -13.62 20.39 7.52
CA GLU A 25 -14.90 20.13 8.17
C GLU A 25 -15.46 18.80 7.65
N THR A 26 -14.99 17.70 8.24
CA THR A 26 -15.49 16.34 7.98
C THR A 26 -16.05 15.74 9.25
N GLU A 27 -16.79 14.64 9.09
CA GLU A 27 -17.42 13.94 10.20
C GLU A 27 -16.37 13.41 11.20
N PHE A 28 -15.31 12.75 10.70
CA PHE A 28 -14.14 12.35 11.48
C PHE A 28 -12.99 11.85 10.60
N GLY A 29 -11.78 11.92 11.14
CA GLY A 29 -10.57 11.37 10.54
C GLY A 29 -10.12 12.11 9.29
N GLY A 30 -9.22 11.48 8.53
CA GLY A 30 -8.60 12.05 7.33
C GLY A 30 -7.38 12.91 7.65
N SER A 31 -6.66 13.28 6.59
CA SER A 31 -5.44 14.07 6.69
C SER A 31 -5.29 15.06 5.54
N ASN A 32 -4.37 16.03 5.69
CA ASN A 32 -3.98 16.91 4.59
C ASN A 32 -3.47 16.13 3.38
N PHE A 33 -2.87 14.96 3.60
CA PHE A 33 -2.36 14.08 2.54
C PHE A 33 -3.48 13.35 1.79
N GLY A 34 -4.50 12.89 2.53
CA GLY A 34 -5.66 12.19 1.98
C GLY A 34 -6.80 13.11 1.49
N GLY A 35 -6.78 14.39 1.87
CA GLY A 35 -7.72 15.43 1.44
C GLY A 35 -9.04 15.51 2.18
N TYR A 36 -9.15 14.88 3.35
CA TYR A 36 -10.37 14.91 4.18
C TYR A 36 -11.66 14.63 3.38
N PRO A 37 -11.77 13.47 2.68
CA PRO A 37 -13.03 13.13 2.04
C PRO A 37 -14.15 13.04 3.09
N THR A 38 -15.37 13.41 2.74
CA THR A 38 -16.58 13.18 3.56
C THR A 38 -16.98 11.70 3.56
N LEU A 39 -17.89 11.27 4.45
CA LEU A 39 -18.44 9.91 4.38
C LEU A 39 -19.20 9.67 3.07
N LYS A 40 -19.92 10.69 2.57
CA LYS A 40 -20.58 10.63 1.26
C LYS A 40 -19.58 10.34 0.14
N GLN A 41 -18.47 11.09 0.07
CA GLN A 41 -17.43 10.86 -0.94
C GLN A 41 -16.73 9.51 -0.77
N ARG A 42 -16.62 9.00 0.47
CA ARG A 42 -16.15 7.64 0.74
C ARG A 42 -17.11 6.62 0.13
N ASP A 43 -18.42 6.74 0.40
CA ASP A 43 -19.40 5.78 -0.12
C ASP A 43 -19.54 5.83 -1.64
N ASP A 44 -19.52 7.02 -2.23
CA ASP A 44 -19.52 7.22 -3.69
C ASP A 44 -18.31 6.56 -4.37
N SER A 45 -17.18 6.40 -3.66
CA SER A 45 -15.98 5.73 -4.18
C SER A 45 -16.08 4.21 -4.20
N TYR A 46 -17.08 3.63 -3.54
CA TYR A 46 -17.42 2.21 -3.65
C TYR A 46 -18.51 1.95 -4.70
N ASP A 47 -19.06 2.98 -5.35
CA ASP A 47 -19.90 2.79 -6.53
C ASP A 47 -19.03 2.76 -7.80
N ILE A 48 -18.54 1.55 -8.10
CA ILE A 48 -17.52 1.30 -9.12
C ILE A 48 -18.11 1.51 -10.52
N ARG A 49 -17.53 2.46 -11.26
CA ARG A 49 -17.95 2.90 -12.60
C ARG A 49 -16.83 2.66 -13.61
N GLU A 50 -17.13 2.75 -14.91
CA GLU A 50 -16.11 2.55 -15.95
C GLU A 50 -14.96 3.57 -15.87
N SER A 51 -15.27 4.79 -15.45
CA SER A 51 -14.31 5.87 -15.22
C SER A 51 -14.54 6.50 -13.86
N MET A 52 -13.49 6.66 -13.05
CA MET A 52 -13.57 7.22 -11.71
C MET A 52 -12.40 8.14 -11.39
N SER A 53 -12.68 9.20 -10.64
CA SER A 53 -11.67 9.99 -9.92
C SER A 53 -11.82 9.76 -8.43
N VAL A 54 -10.73 9.40 -7.73
CA VAL A 54 -10.77 9.12 -6.28
C VAL A 54 -9.64 9.81 -5.52
N HIS A 55 -9.90 10.19 -4.26
CA HIS A 55 -8.84 10.54 -3.31
C HIS A 55 -7.95 9.32 -3.07
N CYS A 56 -6.64 9.45 -3.28
CA CYS A 56 -5.70 8.33 -3.14
C CYS A 56 -4.32 8.81 -2.67
N GLY A 57 -4.30 9.68 -1.66
CA GLY A 57 -3.10 10.40 -1.24
C GLY A 57 -2.63 11.43 -2.26
N PHE A 58 -1.63 12.22 -1.87
CA PHE A 58 -1.03 13.27 -2.70
C PHE A 58 -2.05 14.28 -3.24
N VAL A 59 -3.09 14.63 -2.48
CA VAL A 59 -4.20 15.46 -3.02
C VAL A 59 -3.76 16.88 -3.39
N LYS A 60 -2.68 17.38 -2.78
CA LYS A 60 -2.13 18.72 -3.04
C LYS A 60 -1.17 18.78 -4.23
N GLY A 61 -0.85 17.65 -4.86
CA GLY A 61 0.05 17.59 -6.01
C GLY A 61 -0.46 16.63 -7.06
N THR A 62 -0.12 16.89 -8.31
CA THR A 62 -0.50 15.97 -9.40
C THR A 62 0.47 14.79 -9.49
N LYS A 63 1.64 14.91 -8.85
CA LYS A 63 2.66 13.87 -8.69
C LYS A 63 3.05 13.78 -7.20
N PRO A 64 3.82 12.77 -6.78
CA PRO A 64 4.56 12.78 -5.51
C PRO A 64 5.67 13.85 -5.54
N ASP A 65 5.33 15.11 -5.81
CA ASP A 65 6.26 16.22 -5.89
C ASP A 65 6.22 17.08 -4.63
N HIS A 66 6.97 18.19 -4.67
CA HIS A 66 7.12 19.13 -3.56
C HIS A 66 5.74 19.57 -3.03
N GLU A 67 5.60 19.60 -1.70
CA GLU A 67 4.41 20.08 -0.97
C GLU A 67 3.20 19.14 -0.98
N THR A 68 3.40 17.85 -1.30
CA THR A 68 2.33 16.85 -1.18
C THR A 68 2.23 16.23 0.21
N GLY A 69 3.24 16.44 1.06
CA GLY A 69 3.32 15.90 2.41
C GLY A 69 3.91 14.49 2.45
N PHE A 70 4.56 14.04 1.38
CA PHE A 70 5.44 12.86 1.34
C PHE A 70 6.41 13.11 0.19
N ASP A 71 7.29 14.08 0.41
CA ASP A 71 8.04 14.71 -0.66
C ASP A 71 9.30 13.87 -0.94
N ILE A 72 9.64 13.71 -2.21
CA ILE A 72 10.81 12.95 -2.65
C ILE A 72 11.68 13.86 -3.51
N ASP A 73 13.00 13.73 -3.36
CA ASP A 73 13.97 14.42 -4.20
C ASP A 73 13.65 14.26 -5.69
N ASN A 74 13.68 15.37 -6.45
CA ASN A 74 13.46 15.35 -7.90
C ASN A 74 14.37 14.35 -8.63
N SER A 75 15.62 14.20 -8.17
CA SER A 75 16.56 13.22 -8.72
C SER A 75 16.08 11.77 -8.56
N ASP A 76 15.43 11.44 -7.44
CA ASP A 76 14.87 10.11 -7.19
C ASP A 76 13.55 9.91 -7.93
N LEU A 77 12.70 10.94 -8.01
CA LEU A 77 11.47 10.91 -8.83
C LEU A 77 11.78 10.58 -10.30
N LEU A 78 12.77 11.25 -10.89
CA LEU A 78 13.18 10.98 -12.28
C LEU A 78 13.67 9.54 -12.47
N GLN A 79 14.34 8.96 -11.47
CA GLN A 79 14.76 7.56 -11.51
C GLN A 79 13.58 6.59 -11.31
N MET A 80 12.65 6.92 -10.43
CA MET A 80 11.43 6.12 -10.19
C MET A 80 10.53 6.07 -11.43
N GLU A 81 10.39 7.19 -12.16
CA GLU A 81 9.67 7.26 -13.44
C GLU A 81 10.31 6.36 -14.52
N GLN A 82 11.60 6.05 -14.43
CA GLN A 82 12.28 5.14 -15.38
C GLN A 82 11.99 3.65 -15.12
N CYS A 83 11.30 3.31 -14.03
CA CYS A 83 10.94 1.92 -13.74
C CYS A 83 9.68 1.49 -14.50
N HIS A 84 9.84 0.79 -15.63
CA HIS A 84 8.73 0.42 -16.53
C HIS A 84 8.18 -1.01 -16.35
N GLY A 85 8.84 -1.83 -15.53
CA GLY A 85 8.57 -3.26 -15.42
C GLY A 85 8.08 -3.66 -14.04
N VAL A 86 9.02 -4.14 -13.23
CA VAL A 86 8.75 -4.63 -11.87
C VAL A 86 9.49 -3.73 -10.88
N VAL A 87 8.75 -3.22 -9.91
CA VAL A 87 9.34 -2.57 -8.72
C VAL A 87 9.22 -3.51 -7.52
N VAL A 88 10.30 -3.70 -6.79
CA VAL A 88 10.28 -4.24 -5.43
C VAL A 88 10.50 -3.08 -4.49
N ALA A 89 9.60 -2.90 -3.54
CA ALA A 89 9.68 -1.84 -2.57
C ALA A 89 9.60 -2.37 -1.14
N SER A 90 10.34 -1.73 -0.26
CA SER A 90 10.24 -1.88 1.19
C SER A 90 10.37 -0.51 1.85
N ALA A 91 10.13 -0.44 3.15
CA ALA A 91 10.38 0.79 3.89
C ALA A 91 10.75 0.54 5.35
N ILE A 92 11.55 1.46 5.88
CA ILE A 92 11.93 1.52 7.29
C ILE A 92 11.81 2.99 7.69
N PHE A 93 10.94 3.28 8.66
CA PHE A 93 10.72 4.62 9.20
C PHE A 93 10.98 4.57 10.70
N GLY A 94 11.62 5.61 11.27
CA GLY A 94 11.98 5.69 12.68
C GLY A 94 12.96 4.61 13.14
N ALA A 95 13.83 4.14 12.25
CA ALA A 95 14.86 3.14 12.51
C ALA A 95 14.35 1.86 13.21
N PHE A 96 13.08 1.49 12.99
CA PHE A 96 12.46 0.38 13.72
C PHE A 96 12.97 -1.01 13.34
N ASP A 97 13.53 -1.15 12.14
CA ASP A 97 13.94 -2.43 11.56
C ASP A 97 15.35 -2.31 10.96
N ASN A 98 16.08 -3.42 10.91
CA ASN A 98 17.35 -3.50 10.20
C ASN A 98 17.11 -3.72 8.71
N MET A 99 17.90 -3.08 7.85
CA MET A 99 17.79 -3.27 6.41
C MET A 99 18.37 -4.62 5.97
N LEU A 100 17.50 -5.51 5.50
CA LEU A 100 17.89 -6.81 4.95
C LEU A 100 18.10 -6.74 3.43
N GLN A 101 19.26 -7.21 2.96
CA GLN A 101 19.57 -7.27 1.53
C GLN A 101 18.82 -8.43 0.85
N PRO A 102 18.25 -8.22 -0.35
CA PRO A 102 17.67 -9.30 -1.14
C PRO A 102 18.71 -10.35 -1.49
N LYS A 103 18.29 -11.62 -1.57
CA LYS A 103 19.13 -12.76 -1.92
C LYS A 103 18.59 -13.49 -3.14
N ASN A 104 19.47 -14.20 -3.83
CA ASN A 104 19.14 -15.03 -5.00
C ASN A 104 18.45 -14.25 -6.13
N ILE A 105 18.84 -12.98 -6.32
CA ILE A 105 18.39 -12.17 -7.46
C ILE A 105 19.22 -12.58 -8.67
N SER A 106 18.55 -12.93 -9.77
CA SER A 106 19.25 -13.28 -11.00
C SER A 106 19.89 -12.06 -11.65
N LYS A 107 20.95 -12.26 -12.45
CA LYS A 107 21.56 -11.17 -13.25
C LYS A 107 20.55 -10.43 -14.13
N TYR A 108 19.55 -11.16 -14.63
CA TYR A 108 18.46 -10.56 -15.41
C TYR A 108 17.60 -9.63 -14.55
N SER A 109 17.25 -10.05 -13.33
CA SER A 109 16.47 -9.23 -12.40
C SER A 109 17.26 -8.04 -11.87
N GLU A 110 18.58 -8.17 -11.62
CA GLU A 110 19.43 -7.04 -11.25
C GLU A 110 19.40 -5.90 -12.29
N GLN A 111 19.17 -6.24 -13.57
CA GLN A 111 19.12 -5.27 -14.67
C GLN A 111 17.71 -4.75 -14.97
N THR A 112 16.66 -5.50 -14.61
CA THR A 112 15.29 -5.24 -15.08
C THR A 112 14.28 -4.99 -13.96
N VAL A 113 14.62 -5.31 -12.72
CA VAL A 113 13.80 -5.05 -11.53
C VAL A 113 14.38 -3.86 -10.80
N CYS A 114 13.52 -2.92 -10.43
CA CYS A 114 13.94 -1.76 -9.64
C CYS A 114 13.70 -2.06 -8.15
N LEU A 115 14.75 -2.06 -7.34
CA LEU A 115 14.68 -2.34 -5.90
C LEU A 115 14.83 -1.03 -5.11
N TYR A 116 13.78 -0.66 -4.38
CA TYR A 116 13.69 0.59 -3.64
C TYR A 116 13.42 0.38 -2.15
N MET A 117 14.14 1.13 -1.32
CA MET A 117 13.92 1.22 0.13
C MET A 117 13.54 2.65 0.47
N PHE A 118 12.32 2.85 0.98
CA PHE A 118 11.87 4.16 1.46
C PHE A 118 12.25 4.34 2.92
N VAL A 119 12.83 5.49 3.25
CA VAL A 119 13.28 5.81 4.61
C VAL A 119 12.91 7.25 4.99
N ASP A 120 12.86 7.54 6.29
CA ASP A 120 12.91 8.92 6.78
C ASP A 120 14.35 9.36 7.07
N GLU A 121 14.50 10.63 7.43
CA GLU A 121 15.80 11.24 7.72
C GLU A 121 16.52 10.56 8.89
N GLU A 122 15.79 10.17 9.93
CA GLU A 122 16.34 9.43 11.07
C GLU A 122 16.95 8.10 10.61
N THR A 123 16.16 7.29 9.91
CA THR A 123 16.63 6.00 9.38
C THR A 123 17.76 6.17 8.37
N LYS A 124 17.73 7.22 7.55
CA LYS A 124 18.82 7.54 6.61
C LYS A 124 20.14 7.79 7.35
N SER A 125 20.13 8.58 8.42
CA SER A 125 21.33 8.85 9.22
C SER A 125 21.88 7.59 9.91
N ASP A 126 20.99 6.71 10.37
CA ASP A 126 21.40 5.43 10.95
C ASP A 126 22.05 4.52 9.90
N LEU A 127 21.45 4.41 8.71
CA LEU A 127 22.02 3.63 7.60
C LEU A 127 23.35 4.20 7.09
N GLU A 128 23.49 5.54 7.04
CA GLU A 128 24.75 6.23 6.73
C GLU A 128 25.86 5.82 7.70
N THR A 129 25.53 5.75 8.99
CA THR A 129 26.48 5.38 10.05
C THR A 129 26.89 3.91 9.96
N GLU A 130 25.93 3.01 9.71
CA GLU A 130 26.18 1.57 9.68
C GLU A 130 26.89 1.07 8.41
N HIS A 131 26.55 1.65 7.26
CA HIS A 131 26.97 1.12 5.96
C HIS A 131 27.87 2.05 5.16
N GLY A 132 27.92 3.34 5.51
CA GLY A 132 28.48 4.39 4.67
C GLY A 132 27.63 4.58 3.41
N LEU A 133 27.11 5.78 3.16
CA LEU A 133 26.44 6.02 1.87
C LEU A 133 27.47 6.02 0.75
N SER A 134 27.27 5.15 -0.23
CA SER A 134 27.95 5.25 -1.51
C SER A 134 27.45 6.50 -2.26
N ASP A 135 28.31 7.09 -3.10
CA ASP A 135 28.02 8.23 -3.99
C ASP A 135 26.76 8.04 -4.89
N GLY A 136 26.15 6.85 -4.91
CA GLY A 136 25.01 6.49 -5.75
C GLY A 136 23.65 6.34 -5.04
N LYS A 137 23.48 6.76 -3.77
CA LYS A 137 22.25 6.53 -2.98
C LYS A 137 21.82 5.04 -2.95
N LYS A 138 22.78 4.12 -3.01
CA LYS A 138 22.54 2.67 -2.99
C LYS A 138 23.26 2.02 -1.82
N ILE A 139 22.58 1.06 -1.21
CA ILE A 139 23.17 0.13 -0.24
C ILE A 139 22.83 -1.29 -0.69
N GLY A 140 23.84 -2.01 -1.17
CA GLY A 140 23.67 -3.29 -1.85
C GLY A 140 22.77 -3.17 -3.08
N LEU A 141 21.70 -3.95 -3.13
CA LEU A 141 20.73 -3.90 -4.24
C LEU A 141 19.68 -2.79 -4.08
N TRP A 142 19.48 -2.29 -2.86
CA TRP A 142 18.49 -1.26 -2.59
C TRP A 142 18.98 0.11 -3.05
N ARG A 143 18.16 0.81 -3.84
CA ARG A 143 18.22 2.26 -3.95
C ARG A 143 17.45 2.88 -2.78
N ILE A 144 18.12 3.75 -2.03
CA ILE A 144 17.53 4.44 -0.89
C ILE A 144 16.81 5.68 -1.39
N VAL A 145 15.55 5.84 -0.99
CA VAL A 145 14.74 7.03 -1.25
C VAL A 145 14.31 7.60 0.09
N VAL A 146 14.71 8.85 0.34
CA VAL A 146 14.35 9.57 1.55
C VAL A 146 13.02 10.27 1.31
N ALA A 147 12.08 10.09 2.23
CA ALA A 147 10.79 10.76 2.22
C ALA A 147 10.80 11.92 3.22
N HIS A 148 10.50 13.11 2.71
CA HIS A 148 10.50 14.36 3.45
C HIS A 148 9.08 14.83 3.74
N ASN A 149 8.93 15.79 4.66
CA ASN A 149 7.65 16.43 4.98
C ASN A 149 6.50 15.45 5.29
N LEU A 150 6.82 14.38 6.02
CA LEU A 150 5.92 13.25 6.23
C LEU A 150 4.56 13.68 6.80
N PRO A 151 3.44 13.07 6.36
CA PRO A 151 2.12 13.63 6.64
C PRO A 151 1.56 13.17 7.99
N TYR A 152 2.20 12.18 8.62
CA TYR A 152 1.79 11.63 9.90
C TYR A 152 2.95 11.65 10.88
N ALA A 153 2.65 11.92 12.16
CA ALA A 153 3.63 11.84 13.23
C ALA A 153 4.13 10.39 13.49
N ASN A 154 3.39 9.38 13.04
CA ASN A 154 3.70 7.98 13.29
C ASN A 154 4.39 7.34 12.06
N GLY A 155 5.65 6.92 12.21
CA GLY A 155 6.42 6.26 11.14
C GLY A 155 5.75 5.01 10.57
N ARG A 156 5.02 4.23 11.38
CA ARG A 156 4.27 3.05 10.88
C ARG A 156 3.12 3.44 9.96
N ARG A 157 2.51 4.62 10.16
CA ARG A 157 1.48 5.16 9.27
C ARG A 157 2.13 5.73 7.99
N ASN A 158 3.28 6.40 8.09
CA ASN A 158 4.05 6.86 6.93
C ASN A 158 4.47 5.68 6.03
N GLY A 159 4.92 4.58 6.62
CA GLY A 159 5.24 3.35 5.88
C GLY A 159 4.06 2.73 5.11
N LYS A 160 2.81 3.15 5.37
CA LYS A 160 1.65 2.71 4.58
C LYS A 160 1.58 3.38 3.22
N ILE A 161 2.22 4.54 3.03
CA ILE A 161 2.25 5.26 1.76
C ILE A 161 2.97 4.43 0.68
N PRO A 162 4.27 4.08 0.83
CA PRO A 162 4.94 3.23 -0.15
C PRO A 162 4.45 1.78 -0.13
N LYS A 163 3.66 1.36 0.86
CA LYS A 163 3.02 0.05 0.88
C LYS A 163 1.81 -0.06 -0.06
N PHE A 164 0.91 0.92 -0.02
CA PHE A 164 -0.35 0.88 -0.77
C PHE A 164 -0.29 1.68 -2.08
N LEU A 165 0.48 2.76 -2.10
CA LEU A 165 0.47 3.76 -3.17
C LEU A 165 1.63 3.61 -4.16
N LEU A 166 2.23 2.42 -4.32
CA LEU A 166 3.30 2.20 -5.31
C LEU A 166 2.89 2.53 -6.74
N HIS A 167 1.60 2.45 -7.09
CA HIS A 167 1.11 2.85 -8.41
C HIS A 167 1.07 4.37 -8.59
N ARG A 168 1.03 5.13 -7.49
CA ARG A 168 1.19 6.60 -7.51
C ARG A 168 2.67 6.98 -7.56
N LEU A 169 3.52 6.24 -6.85
CA LEU A 169 4.97 6.48 -6.77
C LEU A 169 5.74 6.03 -8.01
N PHE A 170 5.31 4.93 -8.64
CA PHE A 170 5.92 4.36 -9.84
C PHE A 170 4.87 4.26 -10.96
N PRO A 171 4.46 5.39 -11.56
CA PRO A 171 3.35 5.42 -12.52
C PRO A 171 3.60 4.60 -13.79
N ASN A 172 4.87 4.33 -14.11
CA ASN A 172 5.27 3.54 -15.28
C ASN A 172 5.50 2.06 -14.96
N ALA A 173 5.55 1.67 -13.68
CA ALA A 173 5.75 0.28 -13.31
C ALA A 173 4.46 -0.52 -13.54
N ARG A 174 4.61 -1.73 -14.09
CA ARG A 174 3.46 -2.61 -14.34
C ARG A 174 3.16 -3.53 -13.16
N PHE A 175 4.19 -3.96 -12.44
CA PHE A 175 4.05 -4.85 -11.29
C PHE A 175 4.81 -4.29 -10.09
N SER A 176 4.27 -4.52 -8.89
CA SER A 176 4.97 -4.21 -7.64
C SER A 176 4.96 -5.38 -6.67
N LEU A 177 6.06 -5.56 -5.97
CA LEU A 177 6.18 -6.39 -4.78
C LEU A 177 6.50 -5.49 -3.59
N TRP A 178 5.55 -5.34 -2.66
CA TRP A 178 5.83 -4.80 -1.33
C TRP A 178 6.32 -5.91 -0.43
N ILE A 179 7.41 -5.66 0.31
CA ILE A 179 7.95 -6.55 1.34
C ILE A 179 8.20 -5.70 2.60
N ASP A 180 7.58 -6.03 3.74
CA ASP A 180 7.81 -5.32 5.01
C ASP A 180 9.31 -5.32 5.38
N GLY A 181 9.82 -4.23 5.97
CA GLY A 181 11.24 -4.06 6.30
C GLY A 181 11.85 -5.16 7.18
N LYS A 182 11.03 -5.77 8.04
CA LYS A 182 11.41 -6.92 8.86
C LYS A 182 11.63 -8.24 8.08
N LEU A 183 11.30 -8.28 6.79
CA LEU A 183 11.40 -9.48 5.95
C LEU A 183 12.53 -9.37 4.94
N GLN A 184 13.12 -10.52 4.61
CA GLN A 184 14.12 -10.64 3.55
C GLN A 184 13.50 -11.23 2.28
N LEU A 185 13.74 -10.59 1.13
CA LEU A 185 13.41 -11.18 -0.16
C LEU A 185 14.43 -12.28 -0.51
N LEU A 186 14.00 -13.54 -0.50
CA LEU A 186 14.87 -14.71 -0.72
C LEU A 186 14.75 -15.34 -2.12
N VAL A 187 13.74 -14.93 -2.89
CA VAL A 187 13.38 -15.52 -4.18
C VAL A 187 13.30 -14.42 -5.22
N ASP A 188 13.75 -14.72 -6.43
CA ASP A 188 13.73 -13.79 -7.56
C ASP A 188 12.30 -13.25 -7.83
N PRO A 189 12.12 -11.92 -7.98
CA PRO A 189 10.82 -11.28 -8.18
C PRO A 189 9.99 -11.86 -9.32
N TYR A 190 10.61 -12.27 -10.43
CA TYR A 190 9.86 -12.85 -11.54
C TYR A 190 9.31 -14.24 -11.21
N GLN A 191 10.01 -15.04 -10.40
CA GLN A 191 9.49 -16.32 -9.94
C GLN A 191 8.29 -16.14 -9.00
N ILE A 192 8.31 -15.10 -8.15
CA ILE A 192 7.19 -14.74 -7.28
C ILE A 192 5.98 -14.32 -8.12
N LEU A 193 6.17 -13.42 -9.09
CA LEU A 193 5.11 -12.98 -10.01
C LEU A 193 4.51 -14.13 -10.81
N GLU A 194 5.37 -15.00 -11.33
CA GLU A 194 4.96 -16.16 -12.11
C GLU A 194 4.09 -17.11 -11.29
N ARG A 195 4.53 -17.42 -10.07
CA ARG A 195 3.84 -18.37 -9.18
C ARG A 195 2.53 -17.81 -8.63
N LEU A 196 2.52 -16.55 -8.20
CA LEU A 196 1.42 -15.98 -7.44
C LEU A 196 0.40 -15.24 -8.30
N LEU A 197 0.82 -14.61 -9.40
CA LEU A 197 -0.07 -13.87 -10.29
C LEU A 197 -0.31 -14.61 -11.60
N TRP A 198 0.73 -14.84 -12.40
CA TRP A 198 0.56 -15.25 -13.80
C TRP A 198 -0.05 -16.65 -13.93
N ARG A 199 0.43 -17.66 -13.18
CA ARG A 199 -0.15 -19.01 -13.17
C ARG A 199 -1.58 -19.06 -12.60
N LYS A 200 -1.96 -18.04 -11.82
CA LYS A 200 -3.26 -17.95 -11.17
C LYS A 200 -4.24 -17.07 -11.93
N ASN A 201 -3.79 -16.43 -13.01
CA ASN A 201 -4.54 -15.39 -13.70
C ASN A 201 -5.10 -14.32 -12.73
N ALA A 202 -4.27 -13.94 -11.75
CA ALA A 202 -4.63 -13.00 -10.69
C ALA A 202 -3.85 -11.69 -10.85
N THR A 203 -4.45 -10.58 -10.41
CA THR A 203 -3.80 -9.25 -10.44
C THR A 203 -3.31 -8.80 -9.07
N PHE A 204 -3.64 -9.55 -8.01
CA PHE A 204 -3.30 -9.22 -6.64
C PHE A 204 -3.12 -10.50 -5.81
N ALA A 205 -2.06 -10.52 -5.00
CA ALA A 205 -1.81 -11.55 -4.02
C ALA A 205 -1.25 -10.90 -2.76
N ILE A 206 -1.62 -11.43 -1.60
CA ILE A 206 -1.24 -10.88 -0.30
C ILE A 206 -0.94 -12.01 0.68
N SER A 207 0.01 -11.77 1.58
CA SER A 207 0.36 -12.74 2.61
C SER A 207 -0.83 -13.03 3.54
N ARG A 208 -1.13 -14.31 3.71
CA ARG A 208 -2.15 -14.81 4.65
C ARG A 208 -1.61 -14.73 6.08
N HIS A 209 -2.42 -14.27 7.01
CA HIS A 209 -2.07 -14.35 8.43
C HIS A 209 -2.00 -15.82 8.87
N TYR A 210 -0.97 -16.14 9.65
CA TYR A 210 -0.63 -17.50 10.06
C TYR A 210 -1.47 -18.05 11.24
N ILE A 211 -2.37 -17.26 11.84
CA ILE A 211 -3.16 -17.64 13.04
C ILE A 211 -4.60 -17.16 12.88
N ARG A 212 -4.82 -15.86 12.65
CA ARG A 212 -6.14 -15.24 12.67
C ARG A 212 -6.68 -15.09 11.26
N PHE A 213 -7.96 -15.38 11.09
CA PHE A 213 -8.63 -15.28 9.78
C PHE A 213 -9.85 -14.36 9.83
N ASP A 214 -10.31 -14.01 11.02
CA ASP A 214 -11.43 -13.11 11.26
C ASP A 214 -10.93 -11.73 11.72
N VAL A 215 -11.56 -10.67 11.21
CA VAL A 215 -11.19 -9.29 11.50
C VAL A 215 -11.53 -8.86 12.93
N PHE A 216 -12.55 -9.44 13.54
CA PHE A 216 -12.91 -9.18 14.93
C PHE A 216 -11.93 -9.86 15.90
N GLU A 217 -11.50 -11.09 15.58
CA GLU A 217 -10.39 -11.72 16.30
C GLU A 217 -9.09 -10.92 16.18
N GLU A 218 -8.79 -10.40 14.98
CA GLU A 218 -7.64 -9.52 14.77
C GLU A 218 -7.76 -8.24 15.61
N ALA A 219 -8.94 -7.62 15.70
CA ALA A 219 -9.16 -6.45 16.54
C ALA A 219 -8.85 -6.71 18.02
N GLU A 220 -9.38 -7.78 18.59
CA GLU A 220 -9.09 -8.16 19.98
C GLU A 220 -7.60 -8.44 20.19
N ALA A 221 -6.94 -9.09 19.24
CA ALA A 221 -5.50 -9.33 19.31
C ALA A 221 -4.69 -8.02 19.24
N ASN A 222 -5.12 -7.04 18.45
CA ASN A 222 -4.48 -5.72 18.41
C ASN A 222 -4.61 -4.97 19.73
N LYS A 223 -5.78 -5.04 20.37
CA LYS A 223 -6.03 -4.45 21.70
C LYS A 223 -5.18 -5.13 22.78
N ALA A 224 -5.18 -6.46 22.83
CA ALA A 224 -4.39 -7.23 23.78
C ALA A 224 -2.88 -6.94 23.65
N ALA A 225 -2.38 -6.82 22.42
CA ALA A 225 -1.00 -6.48 22.12
C ALA A 225 -0.68 -4.97 22.20
N ARG A 226 -1.65 -4.12 22.58
CA ARG A 226 -1.52 -2.65 22.68
C ARG A 226 -0.92 -2.01 21.42
N LYS A 227 -1.31 -2.53 20.24
CA LYS A 227 -0.79 -2.07 18.94
C LYS A 227 -1.38 -0.73 18.48
N TYR A 228 -2.50 -0.33 19.06
CA TYR A 228 -3.14 0.97 18.88
C TYR A 228 -4.03 1.24 20.09
N ASP A 229 -4.51 2.48 20.23
CA ASP A 229 -5.51 2.81 21.24
C ASP A 229 -6.78 1.95 21.08
N ASN A 230 -7.25 1.37 22.19
CA ASN A 230 -8.36 0.41 22.18
C ASN A 230 -9.68 1.07 21.74
N ALA A 231 -9.96 2.29 22.22
CA ALA A 231 -11.19 2.99 21.86
C ALA A 231 -11.25 3.31 20.36
N SER A 232 -10.11 3.64 19.76
CA SER A 232 -9.99 3.85 18.32
C SER A 232 -10.22 2.56 17.51
N ILE A 233 -9.74 1.41 18.00
CA ILE A 233 -10.00 0.10 17.39
C ILE A 233 -11.49 -0.23 17.49
N ASP A 234 -12.08 -0.09 18.67
CA ASP A 234 -13.50 -0.38 18.90
C ASP A 234 -14.39 0.51 18.01
N PHE A 235 -14.08 1.80 17.91
CA PHE A 235 -14.78 2.72 17.03
C PHE A 235 -14.73 2.28 15.55
N GLN A 236 -13.55 1.91 15.03
CA GLN A 236 -13.40 1.44 13.65
C GLN A 236 -14.21 0.16 13.40
N VAL A 237 -14.09 -0.81 14.31
CA VAL A 237 -14.77 -2.10 14.19
C VAL A 237 -16.29 -1.94 14.27
N ASP A 238 -16.79 -1.14 15.20
CA ASP A 238 -18.23 -0.90 15.35
C ASP A 238 -18.79 -0.08 14.20
N PHE A 239 -18.01 0.83 13.61
CA PHE A 239 -18.37 1.50 12.38
C PHE A 239 -18.59 0.47 11.25
N TYR A 240 -17.65 -0.45 11.03
CA TYR A 240 -17.80 -1.47 9.99
C TYR A 240 -18.94 -2.46 10.28
N LYS A 241 -19.20 -2.83 11.54
CA LYS A 241 -20.38 -3.65 11.90
C LYS A 241 -21.69 -2.96 11.52
N LYS A 242 -21.80 -1.65 11.77
CA LYS A 242 -22.97 -0.85 11.39
C LYS A 242 -23.14 -0.77 9.87
N GLU A 243 -22.05 -0.86 9.11
CA GLU A 243 -22.06 -0.96 7.64
C GLU A 243 -22.30 -2.40 7.11
N GLY A 244 -22.52 -3.37 8.00
CA GLY A 244 -22.88 -4.75 7.63
C GLY A 244 -21.70 -5.72 7.54
N LEU A 245 -20.51 -5.36 8.06
CA LEU A 245 -19.41 -6.31 8.17
C LEU A 245 -19.79 -7.45 9.14
N THR A 246 -19.71 -8.68 8.65
CA THR A 246 -20.02 -9.92 9.40
C THR A 246 -18.77 -10.77 9.61
N PRO A 247 -18.77 -11.66 10.62
CA PRO A 247 -17.63 -12.54 10.88
C PRO A 247 -17.24 -13.36 9.65
N TYR A 248 -15.97 -13.72 9.57
CA TYR A 248 -15.47 -14.62 8.55
C TYR A 248 -16.22 -15.95 8.61
N SER A 249 -16.59 -16.46 7.43
CA SER A 249 -17.21 -17.76 7.25
C SER A 249 -16.87 -18.33 5.88
N GLU A 250 -17.09 -19.62 5.68
CA GLU A 250 -16.85 -20.29 4.38
C GLU A 250 -17.68 -19.71 3.23
N ALA A 251 -18.74 -18.95 3.52
CA ALA A 251 -19.49 -18.20 2.51
C ALA A 251 -18.64 -17.16 1.74
N LYS A 252 -17.48 -16.75 2.30
CA LYS A 252 -16.56 -15.79 1.69
C LYS A 252 -15.51 -16.43 0.76
N LEU A 253 -15.57 -17.76 0.56
CA LEU A 253 -14.70 -18.46 -0.37
C LEU A 253 -14.82 -17.90 -1.82
N PRO A 254 -13.73 -17.93 -2.61
CA PRO A 254 -12.44 -18.58 -2.36
C PRO A 254 -11.46 -17.79 -1.49
N ILE A 255 -11.83 -16.62 -0.96
CA ILE A 255 -10.95 -15.85 -0.08
C ILE A 255 -10.96 -16.47 1.31
N THR A 256 -9.80 -16.97 1.74
CA THR A 256 -9.69 -17.79 2.95
C THR A 256 -9.39 -17.00 4.24
N SER A 257 -9.48 -15.66 4.20
CA SER A 257 -9.18 -14.80 5.35
C SER A 257 -9.73 -13.37 5.17
N ASP A 258 -10.26 -12.80 6.24
CA ASP A 258 -10.59 -11.38 6.41
C ASP A 258 -9.44 -10.56 7.00
N ALA A 259 -8.42 -11.23 7.53
CA ALA A 259 -7.24 -10.61 8.13
C ALA A 259 -5.97 -11.14 7.44
N PRO A 260 -5.46 -10.49 6.39
CA PRO A 260 -4.14 -10.81 5.85
C PRO A 260 -3.03 -10.42 6.85
N GLU A 261 -1.84 -11.00 6.73
CA GLU A 261 -0.66 -10.52 7.48
C GLU A 261 -0.19 -9.17 6.91
N VAL A 262 -0.44 -8.95 5.61
CA VAL A 262 -0.09 -7.72 4.86
C VAL A 262 1.43 -7.47 4.80
N CYS A 263 2.27 -8.40 5.25
CA CYS A 263 3.72 -8.26 5.21
C CYS A 263 4.33 -8.42 3.80
N ALA A 264 3.56 -8.97 2.86
CA ALA A 264 3.93 -9.02 1.44
C ALA A 264 2.69 -8.78 0.58
N ILE A 265 2.79 -7.87 -0.39
CA ILE A 265 1.74 -7.58 -1.38
C ILE A 265 2.36 -7.66 -2.77
N ILE A 266 1.78 -8.48 -3.64
CA ILE A 266 2.22 -8.68 -5.02
C ILE A 266 1.07 -8.25 -5.92
N ARG A 267 1.31 -7.27 -6.79
CA ARG A 267 0.24 -6.59 -7.52
C ARG A 267 0.66 -6.29 -8.95
N GLU A 268 -0.23 -6.54 -9.90
CA GLU A 268 -0.22 -5.89 -11.21
C GLU A 268 -1.00 -4.57 -11.12
N HIS A 269 -0.44 -3.48 -11.63
CA HIS A 269 -1.04 -2.15 -11.60
C HIS A 269 -2.06 -2.03 -12.73
N VAL A 270 -3.27 -2.54 -12.50
CA VAL A 270 -4.45 -2.37 -13.35
C VAL A 270 -5.48 -1.49 -12.63
N PRO A 271 -6.45 -0.88 -13.32
CA PRO A 271 -7.38 0.05 -12.68
C PRO A 271 -8.06 -0.49 -11.42
N ILE A 272 -8.58 -1.73 -11.45
CA ILE A 272 -9.27 -2.32 -10.28
C ILE A 272 -8.35 -2.53 -9.07
N SER A 273 -7.10 -2.96 -9.27
CA SER A 273 -6.17 -3.25 -8.18
C SER A 273 -5.58 -1.94 -7.61
N ASN A 274 -5.42 -0.92 -8.44
CA ASN A 274 -5.06 0.43 -8.01
C ASN A 274 -6.19 1.03 -7.16
N LEU A 275 -7.44 0.98 -7.65
CA LEU A 275 -8.62 1.42 -6.89
C LEU A 275 -8.71 0.71 -5.54
N PHE A 276 -8.57 -0.62 -5.52
CA PHE A 276 -8.63 -1.40 -4.28
C PHE A 276 -7.64 -0.88 -3.22
N THR A 277 -6.39 -0.65 -3.60
CA THR A 277 -5.39 -0.11 -2.67
C THR A 277 -5.58 1.37 -2.32
N CYS A 278 -6.16 2.18 -3.22
CA CYS A 278 -6.57 3.54 -2.89
C CYS A 278 -7.65 3.53 -1.81
N LEU A 279 -8.71 2.74 -1.99
CA LEU A 279 -9.80 2.60 -1.02
C LEU A 279 -9.27 2.07 0.31
N TRP A 280 -8.38 1.09 0.28
CA TRP A 280 -7.77 0.55 1.49
C TRP A 280 -6.91 1.59 2.22
N PHE A 281 -6.09 2.35 1.50
CA PHE A 281 -5.33 3.45 2.08
C PHE A 281 -6.24 4.54 2.68
N LYS A 282 -7.38 4.86 2.05
CA LYS A 282 -8.36 5.81 2.61
C LYS A 282 -8.91 5.36 3.96
N GLU A 283 -9.18 4.06 4.14
CA GLU A 283 -9.62 3.53 5.44
C GLU A 283 -8.51 3.66 6.49
N ILE A 284 -7.25 3.41 6.11
CA ILE A 284 -6.08 3.56 7.00
C ILE A 284 -5.85 5.02 7.40
N ASP A 285 -6.02 5.94 6.45
CA ASP A 285 -5.91 7.39 6.69
C ASP A 285 -7.02 7.87 7.63
N ARG A 286 -8.26 7.44 7.40
CA ARG A 286 -9.43 7.83 8.19
C ARG A 286 -9.43 7.26 9.61
N PHE A 287 -9.14 5.97 9.76
CA PHE A 287 -9.26 5.24 11.02
C PHE A 287 -7.88 4.99 11.64
N THR A 288 -7.59 3.76 12.04
CA THR A 288 -6.32 3.35 12.64
C THR A 288 -5.30 2.97 11.55
N SER A 289 -4.01 3.01 11.89
CA SER A 289 -2.94 2.56 10.97
C SER A 289 -2.82 1.03 10.88
N ARG A 290 -3.77 0.28 11.46
CA ARG A 290 -3.82 -1.18 11.44
C ARG A 290 -4.52 -1.65 10.15
N ASP A 291 -3.72 -1.76 9.09
CA ASP A 291 -4.17 -2.17 7.74
C ASP A 291 -5.02 -3.45 7.72
N GLN A 292 -4.76 -4.41 8.60
CA GLN A 292 -5.52 -5.65 8.72
C GLN A 292 -7.01 -5.42 9.03
N LEU A 293 -7.35 -4.36 9.79
CA LEU A 293 -8.71 -4.11 10.25
C LEU A 293 -9.66 -3.57 9.16
N SER A 294 -9.12 -2.95 8.12
CA SER A 294 -9.90 -2.37 7.03
C SER A 294 -9.96 -3.23 5.78
N PHE A 295 -9.19 -4.32 5.71
CA PHE A 295 -9.11 -5.17 4.52
C PHE A 295 -10.47 -5.76 4.12
N SER A 296 -11.16 -6.41 5.06
CA SER A 296 -12.42 -7.11 4.79
C SER A 296 -13.51 -6.16 4.28
N THR A 297 -13.65 -4.99 4.92
CA THR A 297 -14.59 -3.94 4.50
C THR A 297 -14.35 -3.50 3.05
N VAL A 298 -13.11 -3.19 2.71
CA VAL A 298 -12.77 -2.73 1.35
C VAL A 298 -12.99 -3.85 0.34
N ARG A 299 -12.53 -5.07 0.66
CA ARG A 299 -12.68 -6.26 -0.19
C ARG A 299 -14.15 -6.55 -0.46
N ASP A 300 -14.98 -6.63 0.57
CA ASP A 300 -16.38 -7.02 0.43
C ASP A 300 -17.15 -6.00 -0.40
N ARG A 301 -16.90 -4.70 -0.20
CA ARG A 301 -17.54 -3.63 -0.99
C ARG A 301 -17.10 -3.64 -2.45
N VAL A 302 -15.81 -3.86 -2.73
CA VAL A 302 -15.29 -3.94 -4.12
C VAL A 302 -15.79 -5.21 -4.82
N ALA A 303 -15.74 -6.36 -4.13
CA ALA A 303 -16.17 -7.65 -4.67
C ALA A 303 -17.67 -7.64 -5.00
N ALA A 304 -18.50 -7.04 -4.15
CA ALA A 304 -19.94 -6.92 -4.39
C ALA A 304 -20.31 -6.17 -5.68
N LYS A 305 -19.42 -5.27 -6.16
CA LYS A 305 -19.66 -4.45 -7.36
C LYS A 305 -19.03 -5.00 -8.63
N THR A 306 -17.99 -5.82 -8.50
CA THR A 306 -17.12 -6.18 -9.65
C THR A 306 -16.88 -7.67 -9.82
N ASN A 307 -17.20 -8.48 -8.80
CA ASN A 307 -16.76 -9.88 -8.68
C ASN A 307 -15.23 -10.07 -8.74
N TRP A 308 -14.44 -9.00 -8.57
CA TRP A 308 -13.00 -9.09 -8.39
C TRP A 308 -12.67 -9.68 -7.03
N ARG A 309 -11.80 -10.69 -6.98
CA ARG A 309 -11.46 -11.47 -5.79
C ARG A 309 -9.95 -11.61 -5.67
#